data_AF-A0A453EXM4-F1
#
_entry.id   AF-A0A453EXM4-F1
#
_cell.length_a   1.000
_cell.length_b   1.000
_cell.length_c   1.000
_cell.angle_alpha   90.00
_cell.angle_beta   90.00
_cell.angle_gamma   90.00
#
_symmetry.space_group_name_H-M   'P 1'
#
loop_
_entity.id
_entity.type
_entity.pdbx_description
1 polymer ?
#
loop_
_entity_poly.entity_id
_entity_poly.type
_entity_poly.pdbx_seq_one_letter_code
_entity_poly.pdbx_strand_id
1 'polypeptide(L)' 'QHAPAYVVVRTFESQCGSLAQYGMKHMRSFANICNAGIVPEAMAKVAAQACTSIPTNPWSATHKGFSA' A
#
# COMPACT_ATOMS: atom_id res chain seq x y z
N GLN A 1 -17.93 4.06 8.50
CA GLN A 1 -17.71 2.99 7.51
C GLN A 1 -16.21 2.72 7.44
N HIS A 2 -15.78 1.46 7.48
CA HIS A 2 -14.37 1.10 7.21
C HIS A 2 -14.05 1.24 5.73
N ALA A 3 -12.87 1.77 5.40
CA ALA A 3 -12.37 1.80 4.03
C ALA A 3 -12.03 0.36 3.56
N PRO A 4 -12.35 -0.01 2.32
CA PRO A 4 -12.05 -1.35 1.82
C PRO A 4 -10.53 -1.57 1.67
N ALA A 5 -10.08 -2.83 1.76
CA ALA A 5 -8.66 -3.18 1.76
C ALA A 5 -7.88 -2.65 0.54
N TYR A 6 -8.50 -2.51 -0.62
CA TYR A 6 -7.86 -1.96 -1.82
C TYR A 6 -7.44 -0.48 -1.64
N VAL A 7 -8.18 0.31 -0.84
CA VAL A 7 -7.83 1.71 -0.55
C VAL A 7 -6.56 1.77 0.31
N VAL A 8 -6.42 0.85 1.27
CA VAL A 8 -5.22 0.72 2.10
C VAL A 8 -4.01 0.36 1.22
N VAL A 9 -4.18 -0.57 0.28
CA VAL A 9 -3.13 -0.96 -0.69
C VAL A 9 -2.73 0.21 -1.57
N ARG A 10 -3.70 0.93 -2.15
CA ARG A 10 -3.43 2.11 -2.99
C ARG A 10 -2.68 3.20 -2.24
N THR A 11 -3.05 3.41 -0.98
CA THR A 11 -2.39 4.37 -0.11
C THR A 11 -0.94 3.96 0.18
N PHE A 12 -0.71 2.68 0.49
CA PHE A 12 0.64 2.14 0.65
C PHE A 12 1.48 2.34 -0.62
N GLU A 13 0.96 1.94 -1.79
CA GLU A 13 1.71 2.01 -3.05
C GLU A 13 2.03 3.45 -3.48
N SER A 14 1.22 4.43 -3.04
CA SER A 14 1.52 5.85 -3.26
C SER A 14 2.78 6.33 -2.54
N GLN A 15 3.14 5.70 -1.42
CA GLN A 15 4.30 6.06 -0.59
C GLN A 15 5.49 5.11 -0.81
N CYS A 16 5.22 3.82 -1.00
CA CYS A 16 6.23 2.77 -1.02
C CYS A 16 6.52 2.20 -2.43
N GLY A 17 5.72 2.56 -3.43
CA GLY A 17 5.79 1.97 -4.77
C GLY A 17 4.93 0.71 -4.92
N SER A 18 4.88 0.18 -6.16
CA SER A 18 4.04 -0.95 -6.50
C SER A 18 4.40 -2.22 -5.70
N LEU A 19 3.38 -2.98 -5.30
CA LEU A 19 3.54 -4.32 -4.73
C LEU A 19 4.04 -5.33 -5.77
N ALA A 20 3.72 -5.13 -7.04
CA ALA A 20 3.87 -6.11 -8.10
C ALA A 20 3.26 -7.49 -7.71
N GLN A 21 3.50 -8.52 -8.51
CA GLN A 21 2.98 -9.87 -8.22
C GLN A 21 3.50 -10.43 -6.88
N TYR A 22 4.75 -10.13 -6.53
CA TYR A 22 5.35 -10.63 -5.28
C TYR A 22 4.70 -10.03 -4.04
N GLY A 23 4.46 -8.72 -4.02
CA GLY A 23 3.88 -8.02 -2.88
C GLY A 23 2.42 -8.38 -2.61
N MET A 24 1.69 -8.89 -3.62
CA MET A 24 0.31 -9.38 -3.44
C MET A 24 0.19 -10.52 -2.41
N LYS A 25 1.29 -11.21 -2.09
CA LYS A 25 1.32 -12.17 -0.96
C LYS A 25 0.96 -11.52 0.38
N HIS A 26 1.08 -10.19 0.51
CA HIS A 26 0.76 -9.41 1.70
C HIS A 26 -0.67 -8.88 1.74
N MET A 27 -1.52 -9.22 0.76
CA MET A 27 -2.93 -8.77 0.73
C MET A 27 -3.71 -9.11 2.00
N ARG A 28 -3.42 -10.25 2.63
CA ARG A 28 -4.04 -10.64 3.91
C ARG A 28 -3.67 -9.67 5.03
N SER A 29 -2.45 -9.14 5.05
CA SER A 29 -2.04 -8.13 6.03
C SER A 29 -2.78 -6.82 5.84
N PHE A 30 -2.97 -6.36 4.59
CA PHE A 30 -3.77 -5.18 4.29
C PHE A 30 -5.25 -5.35 4.65
N ALA A 31 -5.81 -6.54 4.44
CA ALA A 31 -7.16 -6.88 4.89
C ALA A 31 -7.28 -6.81 6.43
N ASN A 32 -6.28 -7.30 7.17
CA ASN A 32 -6.27 -7.21 8.63
C ASN A 32 -6.18 -5.76 9.12
N ILE A 33 -5.37 -4.92 8.48
CA ILE A 33 -5.28 -3.47 8.76
C ILE A 33 -6.63 -2.79 8.54
N CYS A 34 -7.28 -3.10 7.42
CA CYS A 34 -8.66 -2.67 7.14
C CYS A 34 -9.60 -3.13 8.25
N ASN A 35 -9.64 -4.42 8.60
CA ASN A 35 -10.52 -4.97 9.63
C ASN A 35 -10.32 -4.32 11.01
N ALA A 36 -9.09 -3.91 11.33
CA ALA A 36 -8.75 -3.18 12.56
C ALA A 36 -9.21 -1.71 12.57
N GLY A 37 -9.76 -1.19 11.47
CA GLY A 37 -10.29 0.17 11.38
C GLY A 37 -9.27 1.26 11.14
N ILE A 38 -8.11 0.89 10.60
CA ILE A 38 -7.12 1.86 10.18
C ILE A 38 -7.63 2.59 8.94
N VAL A 39 -7.78 3.90 9.08
CA VAL A 39 -8.19 4.80 8.00
C VAL A 39 -7.02 5.06 7.04
N PRO A 40 -7.28 5.39 5.76
CA PRO A 40 -6.25 5.64 4.76
C PRO A 40 -5.24 6.71 5.19
N GLU A 41 -5.67 7.76 5.89
CA GLU A 41 -4.80 8.84 6.34
C GLU A 41 -3.72 8.34 7.31
N ALA A 42 -4.10 7.43 8.22
CA ALA A 42 -3.15 6.79 9.13
C ALA A 42 -2.18 5.88 8.36
N MET A 43 -2.69 5.13 7.37
CA MET A 43 -1.85 4.31 6.50
C MET A 43 -0.83 5.16 5.72
N ALA A 44 -1.25 6.30 5.16
CA ALA A 44 -0.36 7.22 4.44
C ALA A 44 0.77 7.72 5.34
N LYS A 45 0.44 8.14 6.57
CA LYS A 45 1.41 8.64 7.53
C LYS A 45 2.45 7.57 7.89
N VAL A 46 2.01 6.36 8.21
CA VAL A 46 2.92 5.25 8.57
C VAL A 46 3.74 4.80 7.37
N ALA A 47 3.14 4.75 6.18
CA ALA A 47 3.85 4.38 4.96
C ALA A 47 4.92 5.42 4.58
N ALA A 48 4.65 6.72 4.73
CA ALA A 48 5.64 7.78 4.51
C ALA A 48 6.81 7.73 5.53
N GLN A 49 6.56 7.25 6.76
CA GLN A 49 7.60 7.01 7.76
C GLN A 49 8.42 5.76 7.45
N ALA A 50 7.78 4.69 6.98
CA ALA A 50 8.45 3.43 6.66
C ALA A 50 9.22 3.50 5.33
N CYS A 51 8.71 4.27 4.37
CA CYS A 51 9.24 4.41 3.02
C CYS A 51 9.65 5.87 2.79
N THR A 52 10.89 6.21 3.16
CA THR A 52 11.44 7.56 2.99
C THR A 52 11.62 7.96 1.52
N SER A 53 11.66 6.98 0.62
CA SER A 53 11.70 7.15 -0.83
C SER A 53 11.18 5.89 -1.53
N ILE A 54 10.51 6.05 -2.67
CA ILE A 54 10.14 4.89 -3.52
C ILE A 54 11.42 4.26 -4.09
N PRO A 55 11.63 2.95 -3.91
CA PRO A 55 12.81 2.28 -4.45
C PRO A 55 12.92 2.42 -5.98
N THR A 56 14.11 2.76 -6.47
CA THR A 56 14.39 2.87 -7.91
C THR A 56 14.66 1.48 -8.51
N ASN A 57 13.59 0.72 -8.77
CA ASN A 57 13.66 -0.54 -9.50
C ASN A 57 12.38 -0.76 -10.34
N PRO A 58 12.42 -1.66 -11.35
CA PRO A 58 11.27 -1.87 -12.24
C PRO A 58 10.00 -2.38 -11.57
N TRP A 59 10.12 -3.04 -10.42
CA TRP A 59 9.02 -3.68 -9.70
C TRP A 59 8.28 -2.73 -8.77
N SER A 60 8.96 -1.70 -8.27
CA SER A 60 8.37 -0.65 -7.41
C SER A 60 7.74 0.48 -8.22
N ALA A 61 7.87 0.46 -9.55
CA ALA A 61 7.41 1.54 -10.40
C ALA A 61 5.88 1.59 -10.51
N THR A 62 5.30 2.76 -10.24
CA THR A 62 3.84 3.00 -10.28
C THR A 62 3.33 3.51 -11.63
N HIS A 63 4.21 3.75 -12.62
CA HIS A 63 3.81 4.22 -13.96
C HIS A 63 3.00 3.20 -14.76
N LYS A 64 3.06 1.90 -14.40
CA LYS A 64 2.23 0.84 -15.00
C LYS A 64 0.90 0.64 -14.26
N GLY A 65 0.59 1.51 -13.31
CA GLY A 65 -0.59 1.43 -12.46
C GLY A 65 -0.29 0.83 -11.09
N PHE A 66 -1.33 0.83 -10.27
CA PHE A 66 -1.35 0.26 -8.93
C PHE A 66 -1.77 -1.22 -8.99
N SER A 67 -1.41 -2.01 -7.97
CA SER A 67 -1.78 -3.42 -7.91
C SER A 67 -3.25 -3.65 -7.50
N ALA A 68 -3.93 -2.58 -7.10
CA ALA A 68 -5.32 -2.58 -6.61
C ALA A 68 -6.18 -1.54 -7.34
#